data_AF-A0ABD2P9V6-F1
#
_entry.id   AF-A0ABD2P9V6-F1
#
_cell.length_a   1.000
_cell.length_b   1.000
_cell.length_c   1.000
_cell.angle_alpha   90.00
_cell.angle_beta   90.00
_cell.angle_gamma   90.00
#
_symmetry.space_group_name_H-M   'P 1'
#
loop_
_entity.id
_entity.type
_entity.pdbx_description
1 polymer ?
#
loop_
_entity_poly.entity_id
_entity_poly.type
_entity_poly.pdbx_seq_one_letter_code
_entity_poly.pdbx_strand_id
1 'polypeptide(L)'
;MPYDGYHDLHLPHDPPLYPTFAKVPQTEFSCRGRSPGYYADVDTGCQAYHICQPNTAASFLCTNGTLFNEQFQICDQFYNVRCGSPYMDLF
;
A
#
# COMPACT_ATOMS: atom_id res chain seq x y z
N MET A 1 4.35 -32.95 -6.03
CA MET A 1 4.52 -31.80 -5.12
C MET A 1 3.30 -30.91 -5.32
N PRO A 2 2.51 -30.64 -4.28
CA PRO A 2 1.31 -29.82 -4.45
C PRO A 2 1.75 -28.41 -4.84
N TYR A 3 1.18 -27.91 -5.91
CA TYR A 3 1.38 -26.56 -6.43
C TYR A 3 0.71 -25.61 -5.44
N ASP A 4 1.46 -25.11 -4.47
CA ASP A 4 1.02 -24.03 -3.62
C ASP A 4 1.48 -22.72 -4.27
N GLY A 5 0.53 -21.96 -4.84
CA GLY A 5 0.83 -20.71 -5.56
C GLY A 5 1.58 -19.67 -4.71
N TYR A 6 1.64 -19.88 -3.39
CA TYR A 6 2.49 -19.11 -2.49
C TYR A 6 4.00 -19.30 -2.74
N HIS A 7 4.42 -20.45 -3.27
CA HIS A 7 5.83 -20.71 -3.62
C HIS A 7 6.27 -19.95 -4.89
N ASP A 8 5.36 -19.65 -5.81
CA ASP A 8 5.67 -18.90 -7.04
C ASP A 8 5.89 -17.40 -6.78
N LEU A 9 5.51 -16.90 -5.61
CA LEU A 9 5.72 -15.52 -5.21
C LEU A 9 7.19 -15.19 -4.90
N HIS A 10 7.99 -16.20 -4.57
CA HIS A 10 9.43 -16.07 -4.33
C HIS A 10 10.25 -16.05 -5.62
N LEU A 11 9.64 -16.36 -6.77
CA LEU A 11 10.30 -16.26 -8.06
C LEU A 11 10.44 -14.78 -8.47
N PRO A 12 11.51 -14.40 -9.17
CA PRO A 12 11.60 -13.08 -9.79
C PRO A 12 10.48 -12.91 -10.81
N HIS A 13 9.66 -11.87 -10.64
CA HIS A 13 8.64 -11.49 -11.61
C HIS A 13 9.13 -10.29 -12.42
N ASP A 14 8.99 -10.37 -13.74
CA ASP A 14 9.21 -9.27 -14.68
C ASP A 14 7.91 -9.06 -15.49
N PRO A 15 7.13 -8.01 -15.22
CA PRO A 15 7.40 -6.89 -14.29
C PRO A 15 7.21 -7.25 -12.80
N PRO A 16 7.76 -6.44 -11.86
CA PRO A 16 7.57 -6.62 -10.42
C PRO A 16 6.09 -6.65 -10.03
N LEU A 17 5.73 -7.55 -9.11
CA LEU A 17 4.34 -7.69 -8.61
C LEU A 17 3.90 -6.54 -7.70
N TYR A 18 4.83 -5.68 -7.27
CA TYR A 18 4.59 -4.56 -6.38
C TYR A 18 5.53 -3.39 -6.71
N PRO A 19 5.15 -2.15 -6.39
CA PRO A 19 6.00 -0.98 -6.60
C PRO A 19 7.23 -0.97 -5.69
N THR A 20 8.36 -0.48 -6.22
CA THR A 20 9.65 -0.39 -5.51
C THR A 20 10.20 1.03 -5.53
N PHE A 21 9.40 1.99 -5.10
CA PHE A 21 9.81 3.39 -4.98
C PHE A 21 10.93 3.53 -3.95
N ALA A 22 11.98 4.28 -4.29
CA ALA A 22 13.08 4.59 -3.37
C ALA A 22 12.77 5.79 -2.46
N LYS A 23 11.81 6.63 -2.86
CA LYS A 23 11.34 7.82 -2.14
C LYS A 23 9.86 8.02 -2.43
N VAL A 24 9.14 8.65 -1.50
CA VAL A 24 7.73 8.98 -1.68
C VAL A 24 7.59 9.86 -2.93
N PRO A 25 6.91 9.39 -3.99
CA PRO A 25 6.65 10.21 -5.17
C PRO A 25 5.64 11.31 -4.83
N GLN A 26 5.62 12.37 -5.64
CA GLN A 26 4.53 13.36 -5.56
C GLN A 26 3.30 12.78 -6.25
N THR A 27 2.19 12.72 -5.51
CA THR A 27 0.89 12.21 -5.96
C THR A 27 -0.19 13.24 -5.70
N GLU A 28 -1.42 12.97 -6.16
CA GLU A 28 -2.56 13.87 -5.93
C GLU A 28 -3.18 13.68 -4.52
N PHE A 29 -2.51 12.92 -3.64
CA PHE A 29 -3.00 12.66 -2.29
C PHE A 29 -3.17 13.96 -1.47
N SER A 30 -4.32 14.09 -0.81
CA SER A 30 -4.60 15.19 0.10
C SER A 30 -5.36 14.75 1.35
N CYS A 31 -4.98 15.33 2.49
CA CYS A 31 -5.71 15.20 3.76
C CYS A 31 -7.00 16.04 3.82
N ARG A 32 -7.28 16.86 2.79
CA ARG A 32 -8.47 17.71 2.77
C ARG A 32 -9.75 16.87 2.76
N GLY A 33 -10.62 17.10 3.73
CA GLY A 33 -11.88 16.35 3.86
C GLY A 33 -11.72 14.96 4.48
N ARG A 34 -10.52 14.62 5.00
CA ARG A 34 -10.26 13.39 5.73
C ARG A 34 -10.15 13.67 7.23
N SER A 35 -10.55 12.70 8.05
CA SER A 35 -10.28 12.74 9.49
C SER A 35 -8.78 12.58 9.77
N PRO A 36 -8.28 12.97 10.95
CA PRO A 36 -6.94 12.59 11.37
C PRO A 36 -6.78 11.06 11.38
N GLY A 37 -5.70 10.54 10.79
CA GLY A 37 -5.50 9.10 10.62
C GLY A 37 -4.44 8.75 9.58
N TYR A 38 -4.30 7.46 9.28
CA TYR A 38 -3.35 6.95 8.29
C TYR A 38 -4.10 6.47 7.06
N TYR A 39 -3.63 6.87 5.89
CA TYR A 39 -4.30 6.66 4.61
C TYR A 39 -3.32 6.06 3.60
N ALA A 40 -3.78 5.06 2.86
CA ALA A 40 -3.00 4.50 1.76
C ALA A 40 -2.98 5.45 0.56
N ASP A 41 -1.83 5.54 -0.12
CA ASP A 41 -1.71 6.23 -1.40
C ASP A 41 -1.92 5.26 -2.55
N VAL A 42 -3.12 5.28 -3.13
CA VAL A 42 -3.50 4.40 -4.24
C VAL A 42 -2.71 4.69 -5.52
N ASP A 43 -2.23 5.91 -5.73
CA ASP A 43 -1.46 6.29 -6.92
C ASP A 43 -0.07 5.63 -6.91
N THR A 44 0.40 5.25 -5.72
CA THR A 44 1.67 4.51 -5.54
C THR A 44 1.47 3.00 -5.43
N GLY A 45 0.28 2.48 -5.77
CA GLY A 45 -0.06 1.08 -5.50
C GLY A 45 0.01 0.74 -4.01
N CYS A 46 -0.24 1.72 -3.13
CA CYS A 46 -0.23 1.61 -1.68
C CYS A 46 1.15 1.32 -1.06
N GLN A 47 2.26 1.49 -1.79
CA GLN A 47 3.57 1.46 -1.14
C GLN A 47 3.77 2.71 -0.28
N ALA A 48 3.27 3.87 -0.72
CA ALA A 48 3.24 5.06 0.11
C ALA A 48 1.98 5.12 0.98
N TYR A 49 2.13 5.73 2.14
CA TYR A 49 1.03 6.07 3.03
C TYR A 49 1.25 7.44 3.66
N HIS A 50 0.16 8.05 4.09
CA HIS A 50 0.15 9.40 4.63
C HIS A 50 -0.52 9.43 6.00
N ILE A 51 0.10 10.16 6.92
CA ILE A 51 -0.47 10.47 8.22
C ILE A 51 -1.08 11.87 8.13
N CYS A 52 -2.41 11.94 8.20
CA CYS A 52 -3.14 13.18 8.24
C CYS A 52 -3.31 13.67 9.68
N GLN A 53 -2.92 14.92 9.91
CA GLN A 53 -3.16 15.68 11.14
C GLN A 53 -3.95 16.94 10.77
N PRO A 54 -4.56 17.65 11.74
CA PRO A 54 -5.49 18.75 11.46
C PRO A 54 -4.97 19.82 10.49
N ASN A 55 -3.65 20.06 10.42
CA ASN A 55 -3.05 21.08 9.56
C ASN A 55 -1.84 20.58 8.76
N THR A 56 -1.48 19.30 8.85
CA THR A 56 -0.24 18.77 8.28
C THR A 56 -0.43 17.34 7.79
N ALA A 57 0.39 16.95 6.81
CA ALA A 57 0.52 15.58 6.34
C ALA A 57 1.98 15.17 6.43
N ALA A 58 2.23 13.93 6.86
CA ALA A 58 3.54 13.31 6.77
C ALA A 58 3.42 12.07 5.88
N SER A 59 4.36 11.90 4.94
CA SER A 59 4.31 10.83 3.95
C SER A 59 5.48 9.87 4.12
N PHE A 60 5.21 8.58 3.97
CA PHE A 60 6.17 7.51 4.21
C PHE A 60 6.04 6.41 3.16
N LEU A 61 7.06 5.59 3.03
CA LEU A 61 7.04 4.38 2.20
C LEU A 61 7.12 3.15 3.09
N CYS A 62 6.32 2.14 2.75
CA CYS A 62 6.57 0.77 3.14
C CYS A 62 7.82 0.23 2.42
N THR A 63 8.51 -0.70 3.07
CA THR A 63 9.69 -1.35 2.50
C THR A 63 9.32 -2.17 1.27
N ASN A 64 10.29 -2.40 0.37
CA ASN A 64 10.08 -3.26 -0.81
C ASN A 64 9.52 -4.62 -0.40
N GLY A 65 8.44 -5.05 -1.05
CA GLY A 65 7.70 -6.29 -0.78
C GLY A 65 6.48 -6.10 0.13
N THR A 66 6.30 -4.90 0.68
CA THR A 66 5.17 -4.58 1.56
C THR A 66 4.40 -3.37 1.09
N LEU A 67 3.09 -3.39 1.30
CA LEU A 67 2.16 -2.30 1.00
C LEU A 67 1.41 -1.91 2.26
N PHE A 68 0.95 -0.67 2.33
CA PHE A 68 0.20 -0.18 3.47
C PHE A 68 -1.20 -0.76 3.47
N ASN A 69 -1.48 -1.56 4.49
CA ASN A 69 -2.79 -2.10 4.78
C ASN A 69 -3.56 -1.10 5.64
N GLU A 70 -4.43 -0.29 5.02
CA GLU A 70 -5.21 0.74 5.73
C GLU A 70 -6.17 0.12 6.78
N GLN A 71 -6.61 -1.12 6.62
CA GLN A 71 -7.45 -1.78 7.63
C GLN A 71 -6.71 -2.05 8.94
N PHE A 72 -5.48 -2.58 8.84
CA PHE A 72 -4.68 -2.92 10.01
C PHE A 72 -3.68 -1.84 10.42
N GLN A 73 -3.57 -0.78 9.60
CA GLN A 73 -2.66 0.36 9.80
C GLN A 73 -1.19 -0.08 9.89
N ILE A 74 -0.79 -1.07 9.09
CA ILE A 74 0.55 -1.65 9.04
C ILE A 74 1.02 -1.81 7.60
N CYS A 75 2.33 -1.90 7.38
CA CYS A 75 2.88 -2.42 6.12
C CYS A 75 2.77 -3.96 6.16
N ASP A 76 1.90 -4.51 5.34
CA ASP A 76 1.70 -5.96 5.19
C ASP A 76 2.26 -6.40 3.84
N GLN A 77 2.44 -7.70 3.66
CA GLN A 77 2.92 -8.27 2.42
C GLN A 77 1.99 -7.90 1.26
N PHE A 78 2.56 -7.59 0.10
CA PHE A 78 1.80 -7.02 -1.02
C PHE A 78 0.59 -7.86 -1.47
N TYR A 79 0.65 -9.19 -1.33
CA TYR A 79 -0.44 -10.11 -1.69
C TYR A 79 -1.59 -10.15 -0.68
N ASN A 80 -1.36 -9.68 0.56
CA ASN A 80 -2.38 -9.53 1.59
C ASN A 80 -3.13 -8.19 1.47
N VAL A 81 -2.56 -7.23 0.75
CA VAL A 81 -3.12 -5.87 0.62
C VAL A 81 -3.97 -5.76 -0.64
N ARG A 82 -5.14 -5.14 -0.53
CA ARG A 82 -6.00 -4.79 -1.65
C ARG A 82 -5.97 -3.28 -1.84
N CYS A 83 -4.99 -2.81 -2.60
CA CYS A 83 -4.78 -1.37 -2.76
C CYS A 83 -5.96 -0.72 -3.50
N GLY A 84 -6.55 0.32 -2.90
CA GLY A 84 -7.65 1.08 -3.50
C GLY A 84 -8.99 0.33 -3.59
N SER A 85 -9.08 -0.86 -3.02
CA SER A 85 -10.35 -1.55 -2.80
C SER A 85 -10.93 -1.09 -1.46
N PRO A 86 -11.93 -0.19 -1.44
CA PRO A 86 -12.81 -0.11 -0.27
C PRO A 86 -13.48 -1.48 -0.13
N TYR A 87 -13.77 -1.91 1.11
CA TYR A 87 -14.38 -3.18 1.58
C TYR A 87 -15.52 -3.85 0.76
N MET A 88 -15.95 -3.29 -0.38
CA MET A 88 -17.03 -3.76 -1.24
C MET A 88 -16.70 -4.98 -2.09
N ASP A 89 -15.46 -5.47 -2.10
CA ASP A 89 -15.08 -6.70 -2.83
C ASP A 89 -15.12 -7.97 -1.93
N LEU A 90 -15.54 -7.83 -0.66
CA LEU A 90 -15.63 -8.91 0.33
C LEU A 90 -17.05 -9.44 0.55
N PHE A 91 -18.01 -9.08 -0.31
CA PHE A 91 -19.38 -9.62 -0.34
C PHE A 91 -19.79 -10.07 -1.74
#